data_AF-A0A3L7RRY2-F1
#
_entry.id   AF-A0A3L7RRY2-F1
#
_cell.length_a   1.000
_cell.length_b   1.000
_cell.length_c   1.000
_cell.angle_alpha   90.00
_cell.angle_beta   90.00
_cell.angle_gamma   90.00
#
_symmetry.space_group_name_H-M   'P 1'
#
loop_
_entity.id
_entity.type
_entity.pdbx_description
1 polymer ?
#
loop_
_entity_poly.entity_id
_entity_poly.type
_entity_poly.pdbx_seq_one_letter_code
_entity_poly.pdbx_strand_id
1 'polypeptide(L)'
;MSNATRRVTILDLAAAKRDHRPLSMITAYDWPTAKLVDGAGVDCILVGDSVAMVVAGRDSTIPATLDQMIYHGEIVVRASAHALVVVDLPFPYQHLGVRSAVEACARILKETGCQGVKLEGTAGQADVIAGIAAAGIP
;
A
#
# COMPACT_ATOMS: atom_id res chain seq x y z
N MET A 1 -8.17 -4.06 -25.56
CA MET A 1 -7.82 -4.36 -24.16
C MET A 1 -6.31 -4.26 -24.07
N SER A 2 -5.78 -3.30 -23.31
CA SER A 2 -4.33 -3.08 -23.20
C SER A 2 -3.69 -4.34 -22.63
N ASN A 3 -2.86 -4.99 -23.44
CA ASN A 3 -2.03 -6.13 -23.07
C ASN A 3 -0.93 -5.62 -22.13
N ALA A 4 -1.26 -5.36 -20.86
CA ALA A 4 -0.32 -4.76 -19.92
C ALA A 4 0.70 -5.80 -19.48
N THR A 5 1.73 -6.05 -20.27
CA THR A 5 2.81 -7.01 -20.00
C THR A 5 3.76 -6.58 -18.87
N ARG A 6 3.54 -5.43 -18.23
CA ARG A 6 4.34 -4.94 -17.10
C ARG A 6 3.48 -4.39 -15.97
N ARG A 7 4.04 -4.37 -14.76
CA ARG A 7 3.44 -3.79 -13.56
C ARG A 7 3.23 -2.27 -13.70
N VAL A 8 2.13 -1.76 -13.16
CA VAL A 8 1.80 -0.33 -13.00
C VAL A 8 2.79 0.33 -12.05
N THR A 9 3.23 1.53 -12.39
CA THR A 9 4.20 2.32 -11.62
C THR A 9 3.59 3.65 -11.18
N ILE A 10 4.26 4.32 -10.25
CA ILE A 10 3.85 5.65 -9.77
C ILE A 10 3.86 6.69 -10.90
N LEU A 11 4.77 6.54 -11.86
CA LEU A 11 4.79 7.39 -13.06
C LEU A 11 3.56 7.17 -13.94
N ASP A 12 3.02 5.95 -14.00
CA ASP A 12 1.77 5.67 -14.70
C ASP A 12 0.57 6.31 -14.00
N LEU A 13 0.57 6.37 -12.67
CA LEU A 13 -0.46 7.10 -11.91
C LEU A 13 -0.40 8.61 -12.18
N ALA A 14 0.82 9.17 -12.21
CA ALA A 14 1.02 10.59 -12.56
C ALA A 14 0.59 10.89 -14.00
N ALA A 15 0.87 9.98 -14.94
CA ALA A 15 0.42 10.08 -16.32
C ALA A 15 -1.11 10.04 -16.41
N ALA A 16 -1.76 9.08 -15.75
CA ALA A 16 -3.21 8.97 -15.71
C ALA A 16 -3.89 10.25 -15.21
N LYS A 17 -3.32 10.91 -14.19
CA LYS A 17 -3.79 12.21 -13.71
C LYS A 17 -3.70 13.30 -14.77
N ARG A 18 -2.57 13.40 -15.49
CA ARG A 18 -2.41 14.39 -16.59
C ARG A 18 -3.38 14.13 -17.74
N ASP A 19 -3.65 12.87 -18.02
CA ASP A 19 -4.52 12.43 -19.12
C ASP A 19 -6.00 12.38 -18.70
N HIS A 20 -6.33 12.80 -17.48
CA HIS A 20 -7.67 12.73 -16.88
C HIS A 20 -8.30 11.32 -16.93
N ARG A 21 -7.47 10.28 -16.92
CA ARG A 21 -7.92 8.89 -16.86
C ARG A 21 -8.22 8.53 -15.40
N PRO A 22 -9.45 8.08 -15.07
CA PRO A 22 -9.76 7.62 -13.73
C PRO A 22 -8.90 6.40 -13.38
N LEU A 23 -8.46 6.35 -12.11
CA LEU A 23 -7.71 5.24 -11.53
C LEU A 23 -8.65 4.36 -10.70
N SER A 24 -8.41 3.06 -10.74
CA SER A 24 -9.11 2.05 -9.95
C SER A 24 -8.18 1.48 -8.88
N MET A 25 -8.65 1.46 -7.64
CA MET A 25 -7.94 0.88 -6.51
C MET A 25 -8.91 0.04 -5.68
N ILE A 26 -8.52 -1.19 -5.35
CA ILE A 26 -9.33 -2.11 -4.55
C ILE A 26 -8.46 -2.70 -3.45
N THR A 27 -9.03 -2.91 -2.26
CA THR A 27 -8.32 -3.61 -1.19
C THR A 27 -8.28 -5.11 -1.40
N ALA A 28 -7.15 -5.76 -1.12
CA ALA A 28 -7.04 -7.21 -1.03
C ALA A 28 -6.04 -7.60 0.05
N TYR A 29 -6.25 -8.77 0.68
CA TYR A 29 -5.47 -9.21 1.84
C TYR A 29 -4.96 -10.65 1.72
N ASP A 30 -5.41 -11.39 0.70
CA ASP A 30 -5.07 -12.79 0.51
C ASP A 30 -4.78 -13.10 -0.96
N TRP A 31 -4.20 -14.27 -1.20
CA TRP A 31 -3.74 -14.71 -2.50
C TRP A 31 -4.86 -14.81 -3.55
N PRO A 32 -5.96 -15.57 -3.34
CA PRO A 32 -6.98 -15.74 -4.36
C PRO A 32 -7.68 -14.43 -4.70
N THR A 33 -7.98 -13.59 -3.69
CA THR A 33 -8.63 -12.29 -3.91
C THR A 33 -7.71 -11.35 -4.71
N ALA A 34 -6.43 -11.27 -4.34
CA ALA A 34 -5.47 -10.45 -5.08
C ALA A 34 -5.30 -10.93 -6.54
N LYS A 35 -5.28 -12.24 -6.79
CA LYS A 35 -5.24 -12.79 -8.17
C LYS A 35 -6.46 -12.39 -8.99
N LEU A 36 -7.65 -12.46 -8.40
CA LEU A 36 -8.90 -12.08 -9.08
C LEU A 36 -8.92 -10.59 -9.41
N VAL A 37 -8.56 -9.75 -8.44
CA VAL A 37 -8.56 -8.29 -8.60
C VAL A 37 -7.49 -7.84 -9.60
N ASP A 38 -6.28 -8.41 -9.55
CA ASP A 38 -5.22 -8.14 -10.52
C ASP A 38 -5.62 -8.57 -11.95
N GLY A 39 -6.25 -9.74 -12.10
CA GLY A 39 -6.78 -10.24 -13.37
C GLY A 39 -7.95 -9.42 -13.92
N ALA A 40 -8.67 -8.69 -13.07
CA ALA A 40 -9.70 -7.73 -13.49
C ALA A 40 -9.12 -6.42 -14.03
N GLY A 41 -7.80 -6.21 -13.91
CA GLY A 41 -7.11 -5.07 -14.50
C GLY A 41 -7.20 -3.78 -13.69
N VAL A 42 -7.28 -3.86 -12.35
CA VAL A 42 -7.21 -2.65 -11.50
C VAL A 42 -5.84 -1.99 -11.58
N ASP A 43 -5.79 -0.66 -11.43
CA ASP A 43 -4.51 0.07 -11.46
C ASP A 43 -3.69 -0.19 -10.18
N CYS A 44 -4.37 -0.31 -9.03
CA CYS A 44 -3.73 -0.47 -7.73
C CYS A 44 -4.45 -1.49 -6.84
N ILE A 45 -3.68 -2.18 -6.00
CA ILE A 45 -4.18 -2.98 -4.89
C ILE A 45 -3.69 -2.37 -3.58
N LEU A 46 -4.60 -2.12 -2.65
CA LEU A 46 -4.29 -1.63 -1.31
C LEU A 46 -4.35 -2.76 -0.28
N VAL A 47 -3.25 -3.04 0.38
CA VAL A 47 -3.26 -3.84 1.61
C VAL A 47 -3.48 -2.87 2.76
N GLY A 48 -4.76 -2.65 3.07
CA GLY A 48 -5.21 -1.67 4.06
C GLY A 48 -5.25 -2.20 5.49
N ASP A 49 -5.10 -1.31 6.47
CA ASP A 49 -5.27 -1.63 7.90
C ASP A 49 -6.72 -2.04 8.26
N SER A 50 -7.66 -1.78 7.35
CA SER A 50 -9.02 -2.36 7.31
C SER A 50 -9.03 -3.89 7.40
N VAL A 51 -7.90 -4.57 7.13
CA VAL A 51 -7.70 -6.00 7.42
C VAL A 51 -8.04 -6.37 8.87
N ALA A 52 -7.79 -5.47 9.83
CA ALA A 52 -8.15 -5.68 11.22
C ALA A 52 -9.67 -5.85 11.41
N MET A 53 -10.47 -5.16 10.60
CA MET A 53 -11.93 -5.23 10.67
C MET A 53 -12.47 -6.37 9.81
N VAL A 54 -12.14 -6.36 8.52
CA VAL A 54 -12.82 -7.23 7.53
C VAL A 54 -12.26 -8.65 7.48
N VAL A 55 -11.03 -8.87 7.96
CA VAL A 55 -10.43 -10.21 8.06
C VAL A 55 -10.36 -10.67 9.50
N ALA A 56 -9.88 -9.82 10.42
CA ALA A 56 -9.68 -10.20 11.82
C ALA A 56 -10.91 -9.92 12.72
N GLY A 57 -11.98 -9.32 12.21
CA GLY A 57 -13.25 -9.14 12.93
C GLY A 57 -13.18 -8.15 14.10
N ARG A 58 -12.23 -7.21 14.09
CA ARG A 58 -12.11 -6.17 15.12
C ARG A 58 -13.03 -4.99 14.83
N ASP A 59 -13.34 -4.22 15.87
CA ASP A 59 -14.25 -3.06 15.76
C ASP A 59 -13.61 -1.81 15.12
N SER A 60 -12.28 -1.79 14.97
CA SER A 60 -11.54 -0.66 14.38
C SER A 60 -10.20 -1.13 13.79
N THR A 61 -9.51 -0.23 13.08
CA THR A 61 -8.19 -0.50 12.49
C THR A 61 -7.02 -0.28 13.44
N ILE A 62 -7.22 0.42 14.57
CA ILE A 62 -6.19 0.72 15.58
C ILE A 62 -5.35 -0.51 16.01
N PRO A 63 -5.93 -1.71 16.19
CA PRO A 63 -5.15 -2.86 16.62
C PRO A 63 -4.36 -3.58 15.51
N ALA A 64 -4.41 -3.10 14.26
CA ALA A 64 -3.60 -3.63 13.17
C ALA A 64 -2.11 -3.48 13.51
N THR A 65 -1.35 -4.57 13.39
CA THR A 65 0.10 -4.55 13.68
C THR A 65 0.93 -4.42 12.41
N LEU A 66 2.16 -3.92 12.55
CA LEU A 66 3.12 -3.88 11.46
C LEU A 66 3.36 -5.27 10.84
N ASP A 67 3.44 -6.30 11.67
CA ASP A 67 3.67 -7.68 11.19
C ASP A 67 2.43 -8.22 10.44
N GLN A 68 1.21 -7.83 10.82
CA GLN A 68 0.01 -8.16 10.03
C GLN A 68 0.05 -7.47 8.66
N MET A 69 0.42 -6.18 8.62
CA MET A 69 0.55 -5.45 7.35
C MET A 69 1.61 -6.09 6.44
N ILE A 70 2.74 -6.50 7.01
CA ILE A 70 3.80 -7.22 6.28
C ILE A 70 3.29 -8.57 5.79
N TYR A 71 2.67 -9.38 6.65
CA TYR A 71 2.16 -10.71 6.29
C TYR A 71 1.14 -10.66 5.15
N HIS A 72 0.16 -9.77 5.22
CA HIS A 72 -0.81 -9.62 4.15
C HIS A 72 -0.18 -8.99 2.90
N GLY A 73 0.75 -8.05 3.09
CA GLY A 73 1.53 -7.41 2.04
C GLY A 73 2.31 -8.41 1.17
N GLU A 74 3.11 -9.28 1.78
CA GLU A 74 3.89 -10.29 1.04
C GLU A 74 3.00 -11.26 0.25
N ILE A 75 1.83 -11.61 0.78
CA ILE A 75 0.87 -12.49 0.10
C ILE A 75 0.35 -11.80 -1.17
N VAL A 76 -0.09 -10.56 -1.03
CA VAL A 76 -0.70 -9.79 -2.13
C VAL A 76 0.34 -9.44 -3.21
N VAL A 77 1.56 -9.08 -2.82
CA VAL A 77 2.65 -8.78 -3.78
C VAL A 77 2.98 -10.02 -4.61
N ARG A 78 3.09 -11.21 -4.01
CA ARG A 78 3.34 -12.45 -4.76
C ARG A 78 2.16 -12.83 -5.67
N ALA A 79 0.93 -12.46 -5.30
CA ALA A 79 -0.26 -12.74 -6.08
C ALA A 79 -0.44 -11.79 -7.28
N SER A 80 -0.13 -10.51 -7.12
CA SER A 80 -0.27 -9.50 -8.18
C SER A 80 0.84 -9.59 -9.23
N ALA A 81 0.49 -9.54 -10.51
CA ALA A 81 1.44 -9.43 -11.63
C ALA A 81 1.45 -8.02 -12.24
N HIS A 82 0.31 -7.31 -12.22
CA HIS A 82 0.10 -6.09 -12.98
C HIS A 82 -0.16 -4.86 -12.12
N ALA A 83 -1.01 -4.94 -11.10
CA ALA A 83 -1.37 -3.79 -10.29
C ALA A 83 -0.20 -3.23 -9.47
N LEU A 84 -0.23 -1.94 -9.16
CA LEU A 84 0.66 -1.33 -8.18
C LEU A 84 0.17 -1.71 -6.78
N VAL A 85 0.99 -2.40 -5.99
CA VAL A 85 0.63 -2.79 -4.62
C VAL A 85 1.11 -1.73 -3.63
N VAL A 86 0.18 -1.19 -2.85
CA VAL A 86 0.42 -0.26 -1.73
C VAL A 86 0.08 -0.97 -0.43
N VAL A 87 0.89 -0.77 0.61
CA VAL A 87 0.63 -1.33 1.96
C VAL A 87 0.49 -0.19 2.97
N ASP A 88 -0.47 -0.29 3.88
CA ASP A 88 -0.63 0.71 4.92
C ASP A 88 0.49 0.66 5.97
N LEU A 89 0.94 1.85 6.39
CA LEU A 89 1.62 2.05 7.65
C LEU A 89 0.56 2.06 8.76
N PRO A 90 0.52 1.07 9.66
CA PRO A 90 -0.51 1.03 10.70
C PRO A 90 -0.25 2.08 11.78
N PHE A 91 -1.29 2.40 12.54
CA PHE A 91 -1.15 3.19 13.76
C PHE A 91 -0.14 2.51 14.74
N PRO A 92 0.69 3.25 15.48
CA PRO A 92 0.82 4.71 15.55
C PRO A 92 2.03 5.29 14.79
N TYR A 93 2.71 4.52 13.92
CA TYR A 93 4.09 4.84 13.47
C TYR A 93 4.26 6.25 12.87
N GLN A 94 3.27 6.75 12.13
CA GLN A 94 3.24 8.11 11.58
C GLN A 94 3.21 9.24 12.64
N HIS A 95 2.89 8.92 13.90
CA HIS A 95 2.85 9.87 15.03
C HIS A 95 4.09 9.78 15.92
N LEU A 96 4.97 8.79 15.70
CA LEU A 96 6.16 8.57 16.53
C LEU A 96 7.39 9.37 16.04
N GLY A 97 7.23 10.15 14.98
CA GLY A 97 8.26 10.99 14.38
C GLY A 97 8.94 10.35 13.16
N VAL A 98 9.75 11.15 12.47
CA VAL A 98 10.33 10.83 11.15
C VAL A 98 11.09 9.51 11.16
N ARG A 99 11.99 9.30 12.12
CA ARG A 99 12.84 8.11 12.20
C ARG A 99 12.02 6.83 12.31
N SER A 100 11.08 6.78 13.26
CA SER A 100 10.25 5.60 13.50
C SER A 100 9.34 5.27 12.32
N ALA A 101 8.79 6.30 11.66
CA ALA A 101 8.00 6.11 10.45
C ALA A 101 8.84 5.56 9.28
N VAL A 102 10.04 6.13 9.04
CA VAL A 102 10.96 5.65 8.01
C VAL A 102 11.38 4.20 8.27
N GLU A 103 11.74 3.85 9.51
CA GLU A 103 12.13 2.47 9.87
C GLU A 103 10.98 1.47 9.61
N ALA A 104 9.74 1.82 9.96
CA ALA A 104 8.58 0.98 9.72
C ALA A 104 8.23 0.84 8.23
N CYS A 105 8.23 1.95 7.48
CA CYS A 105 8.00 1.93 6.03
C CYS A 105 9.10 1.14 5.30
N ALA A 106 10.36 1.26 5.74
CA ALA A 106 11.47 0.50 5.17
C ALA A 106 11.31 -1.01 5.40
N ARG A 107 10.83 -1.42 6.59
CA ARG A 107 10.46 -2.82 6.86
C ARG A 107 9.35 -3.29 5.92
N ILE A 108 8.27 -2.52 5.77
CA ILE A 108 7.17 -2.84 4.84
C ILE A 108 7.71 -3.07 3.43
N LEU A 109 8.46 -2.12 2.87
CA LEU A 109 9.02 -2.27 1.52
C LEU A 109 9.93 -3.49 1.39
N LYS A 110 10.86 -3.66 2.34
CA LYS A 110 11.88 -4.72 2.29
C LYS A 110 11.27 -6.12 2.41
N GLU A 111 10.32 -6.28 3.33
CA GLU A 111 9.76 -7.59 3.66
C GLU A 111 8.61 -7.98 2.72
N THR A 112 7.87 -7.02 2.17
CA THR A 112 6.75 -7.31 1.26
C THR A 112 7.11 -7.23 -0.22
N GLY A 113 8.03 -6.35 -0.60
CA GLY A 113 8.29 -6.00 -1.99
C GLY A 113 7.21 -5.11 -2.64
N CYS A 114 6.36 -4.45 -1.85
CA CYS A 114 5.35 -3.52 -2.37
C CYS A 114 5.98 -2.31 -3.07
N GLN A 115 5.19 -1.56 -3.83
CA GLN A 115 5.67 -0.43 -4.63
C GLN A 115 5.42 0.94 -3.98
N GLY A 116 4.72 0.97 -2.85
CA GLY A 116 4.51 2.18 -2.06
C GLY A 116 3.88 1.89 -0.71
N VAL A 117 3.87 2.88 0.16
CA VAL A 117 3.28 2.84 1.50
C VAL A 117 2.23 3.93 1.65
N LYS A 118 1.03 3.60 2.15
CA LYS A 118 0.04 4.61 2.53
C LYS A 118 0.24 4.97 4.00
N LEU A 119 0.26 6.25 4.31
CA LEU A 119 0.06 6.77 5.67
C LEU A 119 -1.16 7.70 5.70
N GLU A 120 -1.78 7.81 6.86
CA GLU A 120 -2.91 8.72 7.05
C GLU A 120 -2.40 10.10 7.44
N GLY A 121 -2.67 11.08 6.58
CA GLY A 121 -2.28 12.47 6.78
C GLY A 121 -3.22 13.20 7.74
N THR A 122 -2.68 13.65 8.86
CA THR A 122 -3.26 14.63 9.79
C THR A 122 -2.40 15.89 9.80
N ALA A 123 -2.94 17.01 10.30
CA ALA A 123 -2.19 18.24 10.43
C ALA A 123 -0.91 18.00 11.27
N GLY A 124 0.25 18.43 10.76
CA GLY A 124 1.54 18.29 11.44
C GLY A 124 2.42 17.11 11.00
N GLN A 125 2.04 16.33 9.98
CA GLN A 125 2.84 15.19 9.48
C GLN A 125 3.67 15.48 8.23
N ALA A 126 3.79 16.75 7.81
CA ALA A 126 4.55 17.12 6.61
C ALA A 126 6.02 16.67 6.70
N ASP A 127 6.65 16.83 7.86
CA ASP A 127 8.05 16.41 8.08
C ASP A 127 8.21 14.88 8.01
N VAL A 128 7.21 14.13 8.46
CA VAL A 128 7.18 12.66 8.37
C VAL A 128 7.08 12.23 6.91
N ILE A 129 6.14 12.79 6.15
CA ILE A 129 5.99 12.51 4.71
C ILE A 129 7.27 12.87 3.95
N ALA A 130 7.84 14.05 4.21
CA ALA A 130 9.07 14.50 3.58
C ALA A 130 10.25 13.57 3.89
N GLY A 131 10.39 13.13 5.15
CA GLY A 131 11.44 12.19 5.54
C GLY A 131 11.30 10.80 4.89
N ILE A 132 10.07 10.29 4.78
CA ILE A 132 9.76 9.03 4.08
C ILE A 132 10.13 9.15 2.59
N ALA A 133 9.67 10.21 1.92
CA ALA A 133 9.97 10.45 0.52
C ALA A 133 11.47 10.67 0.26
N ALA A 134 12.17 11.40 1.15
CA ALA A 134 13.61 11.61 1.06
C ALA A 134 14.42 10.32 1.25
N ALA A 135 13.88 9.34 1.96
CA ALA A 135 14.44 7.99 2.08
C ALA A 135 14.19 7.11 0.83
N GLY A 136 13.51 7.64 -0.19
CA GLY A 136 13.19 6.91 -1.42
C GLY A 136 12.01 5.94 -1.28
N ILE A 137 11.20 6.11 -0.24
CA ILE A 137 10.00 5.31 0.02
C ILE A 137 8.81 6.01 -0.63
N PRO A 138 8.17 5.41 -1.64
CA PRO A 138 7.06 6.06 -2.33
C PRO A 138 5.71 5.96 -1.63
#